data_AF-A0A375H481-F1
#
_entry.id   AF-A0A375H481-F1
#
_cell.length_a   1.000
_cell.length_b   1.000
_cell.length_c   1.000
_cell.angle_alpha   90.00
_cell.angle_beta   90.00
_cell.angle_gamma   90.00
#
_symmetry.space_group_name_H-M   'P 1'
#
loop_
_entity.id
_entity.type
_entity.pdbx_description
1 polymer ?
#
loop_
_entity_poly.entity_id
_entity_poly.type
_entity_poly.pdbx_seq_one_letter_code
_entity_poly.pdbx_strand_id
1 'polypeptide(L)'
;MTDHPPNAPDLPAALIDAPGSAAAAPLPARFARPTLLLETLLATRLELLSRDHAWPPHTLAQRRAVLMRLWEQRTPGLFEQGGTADSIERCLQAAFAEAAGGRRLEAALQFKRAYYLVCCTASSGSRARLPGSGGPG
;
A
#
# COMPACT_ATOMS: atom_id res chain seq x y z
N MET A 1 22.23 -42.12 -25.57
CA MET A 1 22.93 -40.97 -26.16
C MET A 1 21.87 -39.90 -26.39
N THR A 2 21.85 -38.93 -25.47
CA THR A 2 21.11 -37.64 -25.45
C THR A 2 19.60 -37.60 -25.65
N ASP A 3 18.92 -37.67 -24.50
CA ASP A 3 17.79 -36.83 -24.03
C ASP A 3 17.43 -35.58 -24.84
N HIS A 4 16.12 -35.45 -25.10
CA HIS A 4 15.46 -34.19 -25.43
C HIS A 4 14.53 -33.81 -24.26
N PRO A 5 14.78 -32.69 -23.56
CA PRO A 5 13.78 -32.04 -22.74
C PRO A 5 13.16 -30.81 -23.43
N PRO A 6 11.93 -30.44 -23.07
CA PRO A 6 11.07 -29.59 -23.87
C PRO A 6 11.22 -28.10 -23.55
N ASN A 7 11.11 -27.30 -24.61
CA ASN A 7 10.55 -25.94 -24.69
C ASN A 7 10.34 -25.20 -23.34
N ALA A 8 11.32 -24.38 -22.94
CA ALA A 8 11.13 -23.35 -21.93
C ALA A 8 10.57 -22.08 -22.62
N PRO A 9 9.47 -21.49 -22.13
CA PRO A 9 8.94 -20.27 -22.74
C PRO A 9 9.92 -19.10 -22.52
N ASP A 10 10.22 -18.41 -23.63
CA ASP A 10 10.85 -17.10 -23.68
C ASP A 10 10.34 -16.19 -22.56
N LEU A 11 11.19 -15.95 -21.56
CA LEU A 11 10.98 -14.89 -20.60
C LEU A 11 11.22 -13.56 -21.33
N PRO A 12 10.31 -12.58 -21.22
CA PRO A 12 10.46 -11.32 -21.94
C PRO A 12 11.78 -10.65 -21.55
N ALA A 13 12.56 -10.26 -22.56
CA ALA A 13 13.82 -9.52 -22.44
C ALA A 13 13.73 -8.21 -21.64
N ALA A 14 12.52 -7.80 -21.23
CA ALA A 14 12.24 -6.70 -20.32
C ALA A 14 12.83 -6.86 -18.90
N LEU A 15 13.32 -8.05 -18.54
CA LEU A 15 13.97 -8.31 -17.24
C LEU A 15 15.51 -8.21 -17.26
N ILE A 16 16.14 -8.03 -18.43
CA ILE A 16 17.62 -8.06 -18.56
C ILE A 16 18.25 -6.66 -18.67
N ASP A 17 17.46 -5.60 -18.87
CA ASP A 17 18.03 -4.24 -18.95
C ASP A 17 17.69 -3.43 -17.70
N ALA A 18 18.47 -3.67 -16.65
CA ALA A 18 18.73 -2.66 -15.64
C ALA A 18 20.21 -2.27 -15.70
N PRO A 19 20.50 -1.09 -16.25
CA PRO A 19 21.53 -0.26 -15.68
C PRO A 19 21.01 1.15 -15.41
N GLY A 20 21.24 1.63 -14.19
CA GLY A 20 21.46 3.06 -13.98
C GLY A 20 20.23 3.92 -13.72
N SER A 21 19.89 4.02 -12.43
CA SER A 21 19.45 5.26 -11.77
C SER A 21 19.88 6.56 -12.50
N ALA A 22 18.91 7.41 -12.85
CA ALA A 22 18.92 8.85 -12.58
C ALA A 22 17.76 9.58 -13.30
N ALA A 23 16.64 9.75 -12.60
CA ALA A 23 15.83 10.97 -12.53
C ALA A 23 14.48 10.64 -11.89
N ALA A 24 14.49 10.12 -10.67
CA ALA A 24 13.33 10.29 -9.81
C ALA A 24 13.26 11.79 -9.52
N ALA A 25 12.46 12.52 -10.31
CA ALA A 25 12.07 13.89 -9.97
C ALA A 25 11.67 13.90 -8.49
N PRO A 26 12.13 14.87 -7.68
CA PRO A 26 11.83 14.88 -6.26
C PRO A 26 10.31 14.91 -6.12
N LEU A 27 9.74 13.76 -5.76
CA LEU A 27 8.34 13.66 -5.40
C LEU A 27 8.14 14.72 -4.32
N PRO A 28 7.28 15.73 -4.54
CA PRO A 28 7.11 16.79 -3.57
C PRO A 28 6.81 16.13 -2.22
N ALA A 29 7.45 16.54 -1.12
CA ALA A 29 7.38 15.84 0.17
C ALA A 29 5.94 15.51 0.65
N ARG A 30 4.93 16.22 0.13
CA ARG A 30 3.50 15.92 0.28
C ARG A 30 3.06 14.54 -0.26
N PHE A 31 3.74 14.01 -1.28
CA PHE A 31 3.47 12.72 -1.91
C PHE A 31 4.36 11.57 -1.37
N ALA A 32 5.43 11.87 -0.63
CA ALA A 32 6.26 10.84 -0.01
C ALA A 32 5.54 10.09 1.13
N ARG A 33 4.61 10.76 1.83
CA ARG A 33 3.88 10.19 2.97
C ARG A 33 2.78 9.17 2.62
N PRO A 34 1.91 9.41 1.62
CA PRO A 34 0.92 8.42 1.21
C PRO A 34 1.55 7.12 0.73
N THR A 35 2.67 7.20 0.01
CA THR A 35 3.41 6.03 -0.49
C THR A 35 3.93 5.19 0.67
N LEU A 36 4.53 5.81 1.69
CA LEU A 36 5.06 5.08 2.84
C LEU A 36 3.96 4.44 3.71
N LEU A 37 2.79 5.07 3.82
CA LEU A 37 1.59 4.44 4.42
C LEU A 37 1.17 3.19 3.63
N LEU A 38 1.06 3.30 2.30
CA LEU A 38 0.64 2.19 1.43
C LEU A 38 1.64 1.03 1.46
N GLU A 39 2.93 1.32 1.39
CA GLU A 39 4.01 0.33 1.48
C GLU A 39 3.97 -0.39 2.82
N THR A 40 3.89 0.37 3.93
CA THR A 40 3.83 -0.21 5.28
C THR A 40 2.59 -1.08 5.46
N LEU A 41 1.44 -0.64 4.95
CA LEU A 41 0.18 -1.37 5.02
C LEU A 41 0.26 -2.67 4.21
N LEU A 42 0.80 -2.61 2.99
CA LEU A 42 0.97 -3.79 2.13
C LEU A 42 1.95 -4.79 2.77
N ALA A 43 3.10 -4.33 3.28
CA ALA A 43 4.08 -5.16 3.97
C ALA A 43 3.47 -5.85 5.20
N THR A 44 2.78 -5.09 6.06
CA THR A 44 2.05 -5.59 7.24
C THR A 44 1.05 -6.69 6.85
N ARG A 45 0.32 -6.49 5.76
CA ARG A 45 -0.64 -7.46 5.24
C ARG A 45 0.04 -8.74 4.73
N LEU A 46 1.15 -8.61 3.99
CA LEU A 46 1.88 -9.75 3.43
C LEU A 46 2.53 -10.58 4.53
N GLU A 47 3.12 -9.93 5.53
CA GLU A 47 3.67 -10.59 6.72
C GLU A 47 2.61 -11.38 7.50
N LEU A 48 1.39 -10.84 7.65
CA LEU A 48 0.27 -11.56 8.28
C LEU A 48 -0.16 -12.82 7.53
N LEU A 49 -0.06 -12.80 6.20
CA LEU A 49 -0.40 -13.93 5.34
C LEU A 49 0.75 -14.90 5.15
N SER A 50 1.96 -14.54 5.58
CA SER A 50 3.09 -15.47 5.59
C SER A 50 2.79 -16.65 6.51
N ARG A 51 3.13 -17.85 6.06
CA ARG A 51 2.90 -19.09 6.80
C ARG A 51 3.86 -19.22 8.00
N ASP A 52 4.96 -18.48 7.96
CA ASP A 52 6.09 -18.78 8.83
C ASP A 52 5.93 -18.26 10.25
N HIS A 53 5.17 -17.18 10.51
CA HIS A 53 5.15 -16.56 11.83
C HIS A 53 3.77 -16.02 12.24
N ALA A 54 3.27 -16.49 13.39
CA ALA A 54 2.28 -15.74 14.16
C ALA A 54 3.01 -14.60 14.87
N TRP A 55 2.49 -13.37 14.79
CA TRP A 55 3.14 -12.24 15.44
C TRP A 55 3.04 -12.34 16.96
N PRO A 56 4.16 -12.20 17.68
CA PRO A 56 4.10 -12.01 19.11
C PRO A 56 3.42 -10.66 19.42
N PRO A 57 2.80 -10.51 20.62
CA PRO A 57 2.01 -9.33 20.96
C PRO A 57 2.76 -8.00 20.81
N HIS A 58 4.07 -7.99 21.10
CA HIS A 58 4.90 -6.79 20.97
C HIS A 58 5.07 -6.35 19.51
N THR A 59 5.25 -7.29 18.57
CA THR A 59 5.36 -6.99 17.14
C THR A 59 4.06 -6.40 16.63
N LEU A 60 2.92 -6.98 17.03
CA LEU A 60 1.60 -6.45 16.67
C LEU A 60 1.41 -5.01 17.17
N ALA A 61 1.77 -4.73 18.43
CA ALA A 61 1.69 -3.40 19.02
C ALA A 61 2.60 -2.39 18.28
N GLN A 62 3.82 -2.80 17.93
CA GLN A 62 4.75 -1.96 17.17
C GLN A 62 4.21 -1.64 15.76
N ARG A 63 3.72 -2.66 15.03
CA ARG A 63 3.11 -2.47 13.70
C ARG A 63 1.91 -1.53 13.77
N ARG A 64 1.08 -1.66 14.80
CA ARG A 64 -0.04 -0.75 15.07
C ARG A 64 0.43 0.68 15.28
N ALA A 65 1.40 0.90 16.16
CA ALA A 65 1.92 2.23 16.45
C ALA A 65 2.47 2.90 15.19
N VAL A 66 3.24 2.18 14.37
CA VAL A 66 3.78 2.71 13.11
C VAL A 66 2.67 3.07 12.13
N LEU A 67 1.73 2.15 11.85
CA LEU A 67 0.67 2.40 10.88
C LEU A 67 -0.28 3.52 11.30
N MET A 68 -0.66 3.57 12.57
CA MET A 68 -1.54 4.63 13.09
C MET A 68 -0.83 5.99 13.05
N ARG A 69 0.47 6.05 13.39
CA ARG A 69 1.26 7.28 13.28
C ARG A 69 1.34 7.78 11.83
N LEU A 70 1.54 6.87 10.88
CA LEU A 70 1.56 7.23 9.45
C LEU A 70 0.19 7.71 8.97
N TRP A 71 -0.88 7.09 9.46
CA TRP A 71 -2.25 7.52 9.19
C TRP A 71 -2.56 8.91 9.77
N GLU A 72 -2.10 9.23 10.97
CA GLU A 72 -2.24 10.55 11.59
C GLU A 72 -1.44 11.63 10.84
N GLN A 73 -0.29 11.26 10.27
CA GLN A 73 0.58 12.17 9.50
C GLN A 73 0.15 12.34 8.03
N ARG A 74 -0.97 11.74 7.62
CA ARG A 74 -1.52 11.85 6.26
C ARG A 74 -1.75 13.31 5.86
N THR A 75 -1.87 13.56 4.57
CA THR A 75 -2.17 14.91 4.07
C THR A 75 -3.57 15.34 4.53
N PRO A 76 -3.70 16.45 5.28
CA PRO A 76 -5.00 16.94 5.71
C PRO A 76 -5.89 17.30 4.52
N GLY A 77 -7.19 16.99 4.61
CA GLY A 77 -8.19 17.29 3.59
C GLY A 77 -8.22 16.33 2.39
N LEU A 78 -7.29 15.36 2.31
CA LEU A 78 -7.25 14.38 1.21
C LEU A 78 -8.31 13.29 1.35
N PHE A 79 -8.65 12.88 2.57
CA PHE A 79 -9.54 11.74 2.88
C PHE A 79 -10.83 12.16 3.59
N GLU A 80 -11.05 13.45 3.80
CA GLU A 80 -12.10 13.99 4.65
C GLU A 80 -13.45 14.02 3.91
N GLN A 81 -13.44 13.86 2.59
CA GLN A 81 -14.65 13.73 1.78
C GLN A 81 -15.37 12.41 2.05
N GLY A 82 -16.68 12.50 2.31
CA GLY A 82 -17.58 11.34 2.40
C GLY A 82 -17.27 10.37 3.53
N GLY A 83 -16.59 10.80 4.60
CA GLY A 83 -16.22 9.92 5.72
C GLY A 83 -15.19 8.84 5.34
N THR A 84 -14.42 9.08 4.28
CA THR A 84 -13.37 8.14 3.83
C THR A 84 -12.31 7.95 4.93
N ALA A 85 -11.88 9.04 5.58
CA ALA A 85 -10.92 9.00 6.67
C ALA A 85 -11.38 8.07 7.80
N ASP A 86 -12.60 8.24 8.29
CA ASP A 86 -13.17 7.39 9.34
C ASP A 86 -13.28 5.93 8.89
N SER A 87 -13.59 5.70 7.61
CA SER A 87 -13.70 4.34 7.06
C SER A 87 -12.34 3.64 6.98
N ILE A 88 -11.29 4.36 6.56
CA ILE A 88 -9.92 3.84 6.55
C ILE A 88 -9.48 3.53 7.99
N GLU A 89 -9.71 4.45 8.92
CA GLU A 89 -9.34 4.27 10.31
C GLU A 89 -10.04 3.08 10.96
N ARG A 90 -11.36 2.93 10.74
CA ARG A 90 -12.11 1.75 11.18
C ARG A 90 -11.55 0.46 10.61
N CYS A 91 -11.18 0.44 9.32
CA CYS A 91 -10.55 -0.74 8.73
C CYS A 91 -9.20 -1.05 9.39
N LEU A 92 -8.35 -0.05 9.66
CA LEU A 92 -7.07 -0.26 10.35
C LEU A 92 -7.28 -0.80 11.78
N GLN A 93 -8.18 -0.20 12.55
CA GLN A 93 -8.49 -0.64 13.90
C GLN A 93 -9.05 -2.07 13.92
N ALA A 94 -9.98 -2.38 13.02
CA ALA A 94 -10.51 -3.73 12.86
C ALA A 94 -9.41 -4.72 12.50
N ALA A 95 -8.51 -4.38 11.56
CA ALA A 95 -7.42 -5.26 11.17
C ALA A 95 -6.53 -5.67 12.35
N PHE A 96 -6.18 -4.71 13.22
CA PHE A 96 -5.37 -5.00 14.40
C PHE A 96 -6.15 -5.78 15.48
N ALA A 97 -7.46 -5.56 15.62
CA ALA A 97 -8.31 -6.33 16.53
C ALA A 97 -8.43 -7.80 16.07
N GLU A 98 -8.63 -8.03 14.78
CA GLU A 98 -8.65 -9.36 14.17
C GLU A 98 -7.31 -10.07 14.33
N ALA A 99 -6.20 -9.38 14.06
CA ALA A 99 -4.85 -9.92 14.22
C ALA A 99 -4.55 -10.28 15.68
N ALA A 100 -4.96 -9.44 16.64
CA ALA A 100 -4.84 -9.74 18.07
C ALA A 100 -5.65 -10.98 18.48
N GLY A 101 -6.79 -11.21 17.82
CA GLY A 101 -7.62 -12.40 18.00
C GLY A 101 -7.15 -13.63 17.23
N GLY A 102 -5.98 -13.59 16.57
CA GLY A 102 -5.44 -14.70 15.76
C GLY A 102 -6.14 -14.92 14.41
N ARG A 103 -7.11 -14.06 14.05
CA ARG A 103 -7.91 -14.12 12.82
C ARG A 103 -7.16 -13.45 11.67
N ARG A 104 -6.09 -14.12 11.21
CA ARG A 104 -5.11 -13.58 10.24
C ARG A 104 -5.74 -13.21 8.90
N LEU A 105 -6.65 -14.04 8.39
CA LEU A 105 -7.30 -13.81 7.10
C LEU A 105 -8.20 -12.58 7.17
N GLU A 106 -9.00 -12.48 8.22
CA GLU A 106 -9.90 -11.38 8.51
C GLU A 106 -9.12 -10.08 8.67
N ALA A 107 -8.00 -10.10 9.42
CA ALA A 107 -7.08 -8.98 9.52
C ALA A 107 -6.55 -8.55 8.16
N ALA A 108 -6.08 -9.50 7.34
CA ALA A 108 -5.55 -9.21 6.01
C ALA A 108 -6.62 -8.67 5.03
N LEU A 109 -7.88 -9.06 5.20
CA LEU A 109 -9.01 -8.50 4.44
C LEU A 109 -9.30 -7.05 4.84
N GLN A 110 -9.23 -6.73 6.13
CA GLN A 110 -9.39 -5.35 6.59
C GLN A 110 -8.24 -4.45 6.13
N PHE A 111 -7.00 -4.94 6.17
CA PHE A 111 -5.87 -4.24 5.55
C PHE A 111 -6.09 -4.03 4.05
N LYS A 112 -6.54 -5.07 3.31
CA LYS A 112 -6.88 -4.93 1.88
C LYS A 112 -7.89 -3.80 1.65
N ARG A 113 -8.97 -3.75 2.44
CA ARG A 113 -10.00 -2.69 2.33
C ARG A 113 -9.41 -1.29 2.55
N ALA A 114 -8.62 -1.11 3.62
CA ALA A 114 -7.93 0.14 3.89
C ALA A 114 -7.02 0.56 2.73
N TYR A 115 -6.23 -0.38 2.18
CA TYR A 115 -5.38 -0.14 1.01
C TYR A 115 -6.17 0.37 -0.19
N TYR A 116 -7.27 -0.31 -0.54
CA TYR A 116 -8.10 0.11 -1.68
C TYR A 116 -8.71 1.50 -1.47
N LEU A 117 -9.21 1.81 -0.28
CA LEU A 117 -9.75 3.13 0.03
C LEU A 117 -8.70 4.23 -0.16
N VAL A 118 -7.49 4.02 0.38
CA VAL A 118 -6.39 4.98 0.23
C VAL A 118 -6.04 5.19 -1.25
N CYS A 119 -5.88 4.11 -2.01
CA CYS A 119 -5.55 4.17 -3.45
C CYS A 119 -6.63 4.87 -4.28
N CYS A 120 -7.90 4.54 -4.04
CA CYS A 120 -9.02 5.14 -4.77
C CYS A 120 -9.09 6.65 -4.51
N THR A 121 -8.98 7.07 -3.26
CA THR A 121 -9.08 8.50 -2.91
C THR A 121 -7.87 9.29 -3.40
N ALA A 122 -6.66 8.75 -3.29
CA ALA A 122 -5.46 9.38 -3.84
C ALA A 122 -5.54 9.55 -5.37
N SER A 123 -6.09 8.55 -6.08
CA SER A 123 -6.26 8.58 -7.53
C SER A 123 -7.33 9.59 -7.96
N SER A 124 -8.50 9.59 -7.31
CA SER A 124 -9.58 10.54 -7.58
C SER A 124 -9.17 11.98 -7.29
N GLY A 125 -8.45 12.21 -6.18
CA GLY A 125 -7.91 13.53 -5.82
C GLY A 125 -6.81 14.02 -6.78
N SER A 126 -6.13 13.11 -7.50
CA SER A 126 -5.17 13.49 -8.53
C SER A 126 -5.85 13.96 -9.81
N ARG A 127 -6.97 13.34 -10.20
CA ARG A 127 -7.80 13.77 -11.34
C ARG A 127 -8.48 15.12 -11.11
N ALA A 128 -8.97 15.38 -9.91
CA ALA A 128 -9.61 16.67 -9.58
C ALA A 128 -8.62 17.86 -9.60
N ARG A 129 -7.30 17.60 -9.50
CA ARG A 129 -6.24 18.61 -9.49
C ARG A 129 -5.62 18.90 -10.85
N LEU A 130 -6.14 18.31 -11.93
CA LEU A 130 -5.82 18.68 -13.30
C LEU A 130 -6.95 19.55 -13.89
N PRO A 131 -7.09 20.83 -13.51
CA PRO A 131 -7.84 21.77 -14.34
C PRO A 131 -7.00 22.03 -15.61
N GLY A 132 -7.64 21.93 -16.76
CA GLY A 132 -6.99 21.99 -18.07
C GLY A 132 -6.06 23.18 -18.23
N SER A 133 -4.86 22.93 -18.75
CA SER A 133 -4.07 23.90 -19.48
C SER A 133 -4.76 24.21 -20.82
N GLY A 134 -5.97 24.78 -20.75
CA GLY A 134 -6.63 25.41 -21.89
C GLY A 134 -6.16 26.85 -21.93
N GLY A 135 -5.22 27.15 -22.82
CA GLY A 135 -4.69 28.49 -23.02
C GLY A 135 -5.77 29.48 -23.46
N PRO A 136 -5.56 30.79 -23.22
CA PRO A 136 -6.46 31.82 -23.72
C PRO A 136 -6.32 31.92 -25.24
N GLY A 137 -7.44 31.77 -25.95
CA GLY A 137 -7.61 32.29 -27.30
C GLY A 137 -8.21 33.69 -27.25
#